data_AF-A0A945TX03-F1
#
_entry.id   AF-A0A945TX03-F1
#
_cell.length_a   1.000
_cell.length_b   1.000
_cell.length_c   1.000
_cell.angle_alpha   90.00
_cell.angle_beta   90.00
_cell.angle_gamma   90.00
#
_symmetry.space_group_name_H-M   'P 1'
#
loop_
_entity.id
_entity.type
_entity.pdbx_description
1 polymer ?
#
loop_
_entity_poly.entity_id
_entity_poly.type
_entity_poly.pdbx_seq_one_letter_code
_entity_poly.pdbx_strand_id
1 'polypeptide(L)'
;MSFLANLALQKTIKVWIDPSTITMGSRLAFSEDQVLEKESPIVLSKALKNSTEITATKYAHKQAGAGVVRSLQRLQSAFQAGLPVTEKVYANWLYEEYAKAEEFSDLSFSTIAGSGPNGAIVHYGNPDSENPMRSGDLLLVDSGIQCAGGTTDATRTVILGKPDEKQKRIYTLVLQAHIRLARQIFPEGTNGASLDSITRSGLWNAGLDYGHGTGHGVGAFLNVHEGPQRISPVAYDVALQAGMVISNEPGYYENNWGGIRLENLYIVKKADKLPQHPGGKGWLCFEELTLIPFDRTLIDKNLLSAEELNWLYDYHGRVFSEISPMLDNTEDFQWLTWACGID
;
A
#
# COMPACT_ATOMS: atom_id res chain seq x y z
N MET A 1 -8.46 -37.58 20.56
CA MET A 1 -7.34 -37.40 19.62
C MET A 1 -7.71 -36.29 18.65
N SER A 2 -6.74 -35.45 18.25
CA SER A 2 -6.99 -34.38 17.27
C SER A 2 -7.34 -34.96 15.89
N PHE A 3 -7.98 -34.15 15.03
CA PHE A 3 -8.27 -34.53 13.65
C PHE A 3 -7.03 -35.09 12.93
N LEU A 4 -5.89 -34.41 13.06
CA LEU A 4 -4.62 -34.83 12.46
C LEU A 4 -4.11 -36.16 13.01
N ALA A 5 -4.20 -36.38 14.32
CA ALA A 5 -3.78 -37.65 14.93
C ALA A 5 -4.64 -38.83 14.45
N ASN A 6 -5.95 -38.63 14.29
CA ASN A 6 -6.84 -39.66 13.74
C ASN A 6 -6.54 -39.94 12.26
N LEU A 7 -6.20 -38.90 11.49
CA LEU A 7 -5.82 -39.04 10.07
C LEU A 7 -4.53 -39.84 9.92
N ALA A 8 -3.54 -39.56 10.78
CA ALA A 8 -2.25 -40.23 10.75
C ALA A 8 -2.32 -41.74 11.03
N LEU A 9 -3.29 -42.21 11.82
CA LEU A 9 -3.49 -43.65 12.07
C LEU A 9 -3.86 -44.42 10.78
N GLN A 10 -4.33 -43.74 9.74
CA GLN A 10 -4.68 -44.35 8.45
C GLN A 10 -3.45 -44.44 7.54
N LYS A 11 -2.75 -45.58 7.60
CA LYS A 11 -1.48 -45.79 6.86
C LYS A 11 -1.54 -45.61 5.33
N THR A 12 -2.73 -45.67 4.73
CA THR A 12 -2.92 -45.49 3.29
C THR A 12 -2.99 -44.03 2.86
N ILE A 13 -3.19 -43.09 3.81
CA ILE A 13 -3.27 -41.66 3.49
C ILE A 13 -1.88 -41.11 3.20
N LYS A 14 -1.80 -40.31 2.13
CA LYS A 14 -0.68 -39.42 1.85
C LYS A 14 -1.12 -37.97 2.05
N VAL A 15 -0.29 -37.15 2.67
CA VAL A 15 -0.53 -35.73 2.93
C VAL A 15 0.51 -34.87 2.22
N TRP A 16 0.04 -33.82 1.55
CA TRP A 16 0.91 -32.76 1.02
C TRP A 16 1.12 -31.72 2.11
N ILE A 17 2.35 -31.50 2.53
CA ILE A 17 2.71 -30.55 3.57
C ILE A 17 3.73 -29.57 3.00
N ASP A 18 3.51 -28.28 3.25
CA ASP A 18 4.50 -27.25 2.96
C ASP A 18 5.46 -27.08 4.16
N PRO A 19 6.75 -27.46 4.01
CA PRO A 19 7.70 -27.40 5.11
C PRO A 19 7.98 -25.96 5.57
N SER A 20 7.67 -24.94 4.77
CA SER A 20 7.89 -23.53 5.12
C SER A 20 6.81 -22.94 6.05
N THR A 21 5.63 -23.58 6.14
CA THR A 21 4.49 -23.03 6.90
C THR A 21 3.91 -24.01 7.93
N ILE A 22 4.18 -25.31 7.82
CA ILE A 22 3.70 -26.31 8.78
C ILE A 22 4.40 -26.16 10.14
N THR A 23 3.67 -26.41 11.22
CA THR A 23 4.29 -26.56 12.55
C THR A 23 4.94 -27.94 12.70
N MET A 24 6.02 -28.01 13.48
CA MET A 24 6.69 -29.28 13.77
C MET A 24 5.73 -30.33 14.37
N GLY A 25 4.83 -29.92 15.26
CA GLY A 25 3.85 -30.82 15.87
C GLY A 25 2.89 -31.44 14.85
N SER A 26 2.38 -30.65 13.90
CA SER A 26 1.53 -31.15 12.82
C SER A 26 2.30 -32.07 11.87
N ARG A 27 3.57 -31.76 11.59
CA ARG A 27 4.42 -32.58 10.71
C ARG A 27 4.75 -33.94 11.33
N LEU A 28 5.09 -33.98 12.62
CA LEU A 28 5.44 -35.21 13.33
C LEU A 28 4.24 -36.12 13.61
N ALA A 29 3.01 -35.66 13.37
CA ALA A 29 1.83 -36.52 13.46
C ALA A 29 1.85 -37.64 12.42
N PHE A 30 2.47 -37.43 11.25
CA PHE A 30 2.48 -38.37 10.12
C PHE A 30 3.86 -39.03 9.97
N SER A 31 3.89 -40.31 9.59
CA SER A 31 5.15 -41.01 9.28
C SER A 31 5.76 -40.50 7.97
N GLU A 32 7.07 -40.70 7.79
CA GLU A 32 7.79 -40.22 6.59
C GLU A 32 7.18 -40.72 5.28
N ASP A 33 6.71 -41.97 5.25
CA ASP A 33 6.08 -42.51 4.05
C ASP A 33 4.74 -41.82 3.75
N GLN A 34 4.03 -41.29 4.76
CA GLN A 34 2.75 -40.59 4.57
C GLN A 34 2.92 -39.17 4.04
N VAL A 35 4.11 -38.57 4.06
CA VAL A 35 4.28 -37.14 3.77
C VAL A 35 4.92 -36.89 2.40
N LEU A 36 4.30 -35.99 1.63
CA LEU A 36 4.91 -35.31 0.50
C LEU A 36 5.22 -33.86 0.90
N GLU A 37 6.50 -33.56 1.14
CA GLU A 37 6.94 -32.20 1.47
C GLU A 37 7.21 -31.40 0.19
N LYS A 38 6.35 -30.40 -0.09
CA LYS A 38 6.44 -29.51 -1.26
C LYS A 38 5.75 -28.19 -0.96
N GLU A 39 6.14 -27.13 -1.67
CA GLU A 39 5.46 -25.84 -1.62
C GLU A 39 3.94 -26.00 -1.82
N SER A 40 3.16 -25.24 -1.03
CA SER A 40 1.70 -25.28 -1.12
C SER A 40 1.22 -24.76 -2.47
N PRO A 41 0.39 -25.53 -3.22
CA PRO A 41 -0.14 -25.08 -4.50
C PRO A 41 -1.12 -23.90 -4.37
N ILE A 42 -1.57 -23.61 -3.14
CA ILE A 42 -2.49 -22.52 -2.83
C ILE A 42 -1.78 -21.16 -2.87
N VAL A 43 -0.48 -21.10 -2.51
CA VAL A 43 0.25 -19.83 -2.34
C VAL A 43 0.28 -19.03 -3.63
N LEU A 44 0.74 -19.62 -4.73
CA LEU A 44 0.72 -18.96 -6.04
C LEU A 44 -0.71 -18.78 -6.55
N SER A 45 -1.58 -19.78 -6.39
CA SER A 45 -2.95 -19.73 -6.92
C SER A 45 -3.76 -18.54 -6.37
N LYS A 46 -3.70 -18.27 -5.06
CA LYS A 46 -4.40 -17.12 -4.44
C LYS A 46 -3.71 -15.78 -4.70
N ALA A 47 -2.42 -15.80 -5.04
CA ALA A 47 -1.70 -14.59 -5.41
C ALA A 47 -2.18 -14.01 -6.75
N LEU A 48 -2.67 -14.88 -7.66
CA LEU A 48 -3.20 -14.52 -8.97
C LEU A 48 -4.72 -14.29 -8.89
N LYS A 49 -5.13 -13.04 -8.65
CA LYS A 49 -6.53 -12.70 -8.42
C LYS A 49 -7.34 -12.90 -9.69
N ASN A 50 -8.51 -13.52 -9.55
CA ASN A 50 -9.49 -13.63 -10.62
C ASN A 50 -10.27 -12.31 -10.79
N SER A 51 -11.13 -12.24 -11.81
CA SER A 51 -11.89 -11.01 -12.12
C SER A 51 -12.84 -10.55 -11.02
N THR A 52 -13.42 -11.49 -10.26
CA THR A 52 -14.32 -11.18 -9.14
C THR A 52 -13.53 -10.56 -7.99
N GLU A 53 -12.40 -11.18 -7.61
CA GLU A 53 -11.50 -10.65 -6.57
C GLU A 53 -10.94 -9.28 -6.94
N ILE A 54 -10.58 -9.07 -8.21
CA ILE A 54 -10.13 -7.76 -8.71
C ILE A 54 -11.23 -6.71 -8.61
N THR A 55 -12.47 -7.07 -8.96
CA THR A 55 -13.62 -6.15 -8.91
C THR A 55 -13.92 -5.74 -7.46
N ALA A 56 -13.96 -6.72 -6.55
CA ALA A 56 -14.10 -6.49 -5.12
C ALA A 56 -12.97 -5.61 -4.56
N THR A 57 -11.72 -5.89 -4.94
CA THR A 57 -10.55 -5.10 -4.51
C THR A 57 -10.65 -3.66 -4.98
N LYS A 58 -11.04 -3.40 -6.24
CA LYS A 58 -11.24 -2.04 -6.76
C LYS A 58 -12.34 -1.29 -5.99
N TYR A 59 -13.44 -1.97 -5.69
CA TYR A 59 -14.52 -1.39 -4.91
C TYR A 59 -14.07 -1.04 -3.49
N ALA A 60 -13.36 -1.94 -2.81
CA ALA A 60 -12.79 -1.70 -1.48
C ALA A 60 -11.86 -0.47 -1.44
N HIS A 61 -11.00 -0.30 -2.45
CA HIS A 61 -10.10 0.85 -2.54
C HIS A 61 -10.83 2.16 -2.79
N LYS A 62 -11.94 2.13 -3.53
CA LYS A 62 -12.80 3.29 -3.75
C LYS A 62 -13.47 3.73 -2.44
N GLN A 63 -13.99 2.76 -1.68
CA GLN A 63 -14.58 2.98 -0.34
C GLN A 63 -13.54 3.52 0.66
N ALA A 64 -12.37 2.90 0.73
CA ALA A 64 -11.27 3.37 1.56
C ALA A 64 -10.83 4.79 1.16
N GLY A 65 -10.69 5.06 -0.13
CA GLY A 65 -10.32 6.39 -0.64
C GLY A 65 -11.29 7.49 -0.18
N ALA A 66 -12.59 7.25 -0.24
CA ALA A 66 -13.60 8.18 0.28
C ALA A 66 -13.44 8.42 1.78
N GLY A 67 -13.21 7.36 2.58
CA GLY A 67 -12.96 7.47 4.02
C GLY A 67 -11.76 8.36 4.36
N VAL A 68 -10.62 8.16 3.66
CA VAL A 68 -9.41 8.97 3.86
C VAL A 68 -9.61 10.42 3.44
N VAL A 69 -10.33 10.67 2.34
CA VAL A 69 -10.63 12.04 1.88
C VAL A 69 -11.42 12.80 2.94
N ARG A 70 -12.49 12.19 3.48
CA ARG A 70 -13.30 12.78 4.56
C ARG A 70 -12.48 13.02 5.83
N SER A 71 -11.62 12.09 6.21
CA SER A 71 -10.82 12.23 7.43
C SER A 71 -9.76 13.35 7.30
N LEU A 72 -9.12 13.47 6.13
CA LEU A 72 -8.13 14.51 5.86
C LEU A 72 -8.76 15.90 5.76
N GLN A 73 -9.94 16.01 5.14
CA GLN A 73 -10.72 17.25 5.15
C GLN A 73 -11.06 17.68 6.58
N ARG A 74 -11.54 16.73 7.40
CA ARG A 74 -11.89 16.99 8.81
C ARG A 74 -10.67 17.44 9.62
N LEU A 75 -9.52 16.79 9.40
CA LEU A 75 -8.25 17.16 10.01
C LEU A 75 -7.82 18.58 9.62
N GLN A 76 -7.85 18.91 8.33
CA GLN A 76 -7.45 20.24 7.86
C GLN A 76 -8.35 21.33 8.44
N SER A 77 -9.67 21.09 8.48
CA SER A 77 -10.65 22.00 9.08
C SER A 77 -10.39 22.22 10.57
N ALA A 78 -10.08 21.16 11.32
CA ALA A 78 -9.75 21.26 12.74
C ALA A 78 -8.49 22.11 12.98
N PHE A 79 -7.45 21.91 12.19
CA PHE A 79 -6.22 22.71 12.26
C PHE A 79 -6.45 24.18 11.89
N GLN A 80 -7.25 24.46 10.86
CA GLN A 80 -7.62 25.83 10.48
C GLN A 80 -8.42 26.54 11.57
N ALA A 81 -9.27 25.81 12.30
CA ALA A 81 -10.02 26.32 13.45
C ALA A 81 -9.19 26.42 14.74
N GLY A 82 -7.91 26.02 14.74
CA GLY A 82 -7.05 26.02 15.92
C GLY A 82 -7.44 24.99 16.98
N LEU A 83 -8.16 23.93 16.60
CA LEU A 83 -8.55 22.86 17.51
C LEU A 83 -7.39 21.89 17.73
N PRO A 84 -7.07 21.52 18.98
CA PRO A 84 -6.04 20.52 19.26
C PRO A 84 -6.51 19.14 18.82
N VAL A 85 -5.67 18.42 18.07
CA VAL A 85 -5.92 17.05 17.61
C VAL A 85 -4.69 16.19 17.93
N THR A 86 -4.88 15.10 18.67
CA THR A 86 -3.83 14.11 18.93
C THR A 86 -3.81 13.05 17.82
N GLU A 87 -2.71 12.30 17.70
CA GLU A 87 -2.61 11.20 16.73
C GLU A 87 -3.73 10.17 16.93
N LYS A 88 -4.05 9.85 18.20
CA LYS A 88 -5.14 8.92 18.54
C LYS A 88 -6.51 9.45 18.13
N VAL A 89 -6.77 10.74 18.32
CA VAL A 89 -8.04 11.36 17.90
C VAL A 89 -8.18 11.28 16.38
N TYR A 90 -7.13 11.61 15.62
CA TYR A 90 -7.16 11.49 14.17
C TYR A 90 -7.35 10.03 13.70
N ALA A 91 -6.63 9.06 14.31
CA ALA A 91 -6.79 7.65 13.99
C ALA A 91 -8.22 7.15 14.22
N ASN A 92 -8.88 7.62 15.29
CA ASN A 92 -10.29 7.31 15.55
C ASN A 92 -11.22 7.96 14.51
N TRP A 93 -10.98 9.21 14.11
CA TRP A 93 -11.77 9.84 13.02
C TRP A 93 -11.64 9.08 11.71
N LEU A 94 -10.44 8.63 11.36
CA LEU A 94 -10.23 7.82 10.17
C LEU A 94 -11.00 6.50 10.25
N TYR A 95 -10.98 5.81 11.39
CA TYR A 95 -11.80 4.63 11.62
C TYR A 95 -13.31 4.92 11.47
N GLU A 96 -13.79 6.02 12.05
CA GLU A 96 -15.20 6.46 11.90
C GLU A 96 -15.58 6.67 10.44
N GLU A 97 -14.70 7.27 9.63
CA GLU A 97 -14.94 7.50 8.21
C GLU A 97 -14.89 6.22 7.37
N TYR A 98 -14.03 5.27 7.74
CA TYR A 98 -13.97 3.93 7.15
C TYR A 98 -15.22 3.10 7.48
N ALA A 99 -15.71 3.15 8.72
CA ALA A 99 -16.87 2.39 9.15
C ALA A 99 -18.17 2.79 8.46
N LYS A 100 -18.18 3.91 7.72
CA LYS A 100 -19.31 4.34 6.87
C LYS A 100 -19.33 3.63 5.51
N ALA A 101 -18.27 2.94 5.11
CA ALA A 101 -18.24 2.20 3.86
C ALA A 101 -19.27 1.06 3.85
N GLU A 102 -19.95 0.88 2.73
CA GLU A 102 -20.80 -0.29 2.52
C GLU A 102 -19.95 -1.56 2.50
N GLU A 103 -20.38 -2.60 3.21
CA GLU A 103 -19.64 -3.85 3.40
C GLU A 103 -18.27 -3.70 4.09
N PHE A 104 -18.09 -2.66 4.91
CA PHE A 104 -16.99 -2.58 5.87
C PHE A 104 -17.03 -3.77 6.85
N SER A 105 -15.90 -4.46 7.02
CA SER A 105 -15.75 -5.54 7.99
C SER A 105 -14.91 -5.10 9.18
N ASP A 106 -13.67 -4.67 8.94
CA ASP A 106 -12.72 -4.22 9.96
C ASP A 106 -11.57 -3.46 9.30
N LEU A 107 -10.62 -2.95 10.07
CA LEU A 107 -9.31 -2.53 9.57
C LEU A 107 -8.51 -3.75 9.06
N SER A 108 -7.69 -3.57 8.02
CA SER A 108 -6.78 -4.62 7.55
C SER A 108 -5.56 -4.81 8.46
N PHE A 109 -5.22 -3.77 9.23
CA PHE A 109 -4.22 -3.74 10.29
C PHE A 109 -4.47 -2.51 11.18
N SER A 110 -3.79 -2.41 12.33
CA SER A 110 -3.92 -1.24 13.19
C SER A 110 -3.35 0.02 12.51
N THR A 111 -4.16 1.06 12.39
CA THR A 111 -3.74 2.36 11.82
C THR A 111 -2.50 2.90 12.50
N ILE A 112 -1.48 3.18 11.70
CA ILE A 112 -0.28 3.91 12.11
C ILE A 112 -0.54 5.39 11.84
N ALA A 113 -0.54 6.21 12.89
CA ALA A 113 -0.61 7.66 12.78
C ALA A 113 0.54 8.26 13.62
N GLY A 114 1.53 8.84 12.95
CA GLY A 114 2.72 9.41 13.60
C GLY A 114 3.01 10.82 13.08
N SER A 115 2.97 11.79 13.99
CA SER A 115 3.28 13.20 13.75
C SER A 115 4.71 13.54 14.14
N GLY A 116 5.38 14.35 13.33
CA GLY A 116 6.75 14.78 13.58
C GLY A 116 7.66 13.57 13.83
N PRO A 117 8.46 13.54 14.92
CA PRO A 117 9.36 12.43 15.24
C PRO A 117 8.72 11.03 15.26
N ASN A 118 7.45 10.90 15.64
CA ASN A 118 6.77 9.60 15.68
C ASN A 118 6.63 9.00 14.27
N GLY A 119 6.44 9.85 13.25
CA GLY A 119 6.39 9.44 11.85
C GLY A 119 7.70 8.83 11.33
N ALA A 120 8.83 9.03 12.03
CA ALA A 120 10.12 8.40 11.68
C ALA A 120 10.19 6.91 12.07
N ILE A 121 9.25 6.40 12.88
CA ILE A 121 9.24 5.01 13.32
C ILE A 121 8.39 4.20 12.33
N VAL A 122 9.05 3.35 11.52
CA VAL A 122 8.43 2.64 10.38
C VAL A 122 7.14 1.90 10.75
N HIS A 123 7.16 1.16 11.87
CA HIS A 123 6.00 0.47 12.46
C HIS A 123 5.61 1.12 13.79
N TYR A 124 5.39 2.44 13.79
CA TYR A 124 4.92 3.13 14.98
C TYR A 124 3.60 2.51 15.44
N GLY A 125 3.56 2.04 16.69
CA GLY A 125 2.48 1.18 17.17
C GLY A 125 1.25 1.96 17.63
N ASN A 126 1.36 2.61 18.79
CA ASN A 126 0.24 3.24 19.47
C ASN A 126 0.27 4.75 19.21
N PRO A 127 -0.72 5.33 18.50
CA PRO A 127 -0.86 6.77 18.35
C PRO A 127 -0.91 7.48 19.71
N ASP A 128 -0.17 8.58 19.84
CA ASP A 128 -0.16 9.42 21.03
C ASP A 128 -1.58 9.95 21.31
N SER A 129 -2.05 9.71 22.54
CA SER A 129 -3.38 10.12 23.01
C SER A 129 -3.37 11.39 23.85
N GLU A 130 -2.19 11.86 24.27
CA GLU A 130 -2.02 12.94 25.23
C GLU A 130 -1.52 14.23 24.58
N ASN A 131 -0.55 14.14 23.67
CA ASN A 131 0.07 15.31 23.06
C ASN A 131 -0.60 15.66 21.72
N PRO A 132 -1.15 16.89 21.58
CA PRO A 132 -1.64 17.35 20.28
C PRO A 132 -0.51 17.45 19.25
N MET A 133 -0.82 17.07 18.02
CA MET A 133 0.05 17.24 16.86
C MET A 133 0.28 18.73 16.59
N ARG A 134 1.45 19.10 16.05
CA ARG A 134 1.84 20.52 15.92
C ARG A 134 1.75 21.00 14.48
N SER A 135 1.45 22.28 14.31
CA SER A 135 1.63 22.94 13.02
C SER A 135 3.12 22.96 12.64
N GLY A 136 3.42 22.60 11.40
CA GLY A 136 4.75 22.36 10.86
C GLY A 136 5.14 20.87 10.82
N ASP A 137 4.44 20.00 11.55
CA ASP A 137 4.76 18.57 11.56
C ASP A 137 4.29 17.88 10.27
N LEU A 138 5.08 16.90 9.83
CA LEU A 138 4.60 15.86 8.92
C LEU A 138 3.76 14.87 9.71
N LEU A 139 2.59 14.52 9.19
CA LEU A 139 1.77 13.43 9.70
C LEU A 139 1.81 12.28 8.71
N LEU A 140 2.41 11.16 9.10
CA LEU A 140 2.38 9.91 8.37
C LEU A 140 1.19 9.07 8.85
N VAL A 141 0.34 8.67 7.91
CA VAL A 141 -0.86 7.87 8.15
C VAL A 141 -0.80 6.65 7.25
N ASP A 142 -0.65 5.48 7.85
CA ASP A 142 -0.69 4.20 7.16
C ASP A 142 -1.85 3.36 7.70
N SER A 143 -2.74 2.97 6.79
CA SER A 143 -4.04 2.41 7.14
C SER A 143 -4.67 1.65 5.99
N GLY A 144 -5.59 0.75 6.35
CA GLY A 144 -6.43 0.09 5.38
C GLY A 144 -7.61 -0.62 6.03
N ILE A 145 -8.49 -1.16 5.18
CA ILE A 145 -9.72 -1.82 5.58
C ILE A 145 -9.88 -3.17 4.89
N GLN A 146 -10.64 -4.04 5.52
CA GLN A 146 -11.26 -5.22 4.95
C GLN A 146 -12.69 -4.84 4.56
N CYS A 147 -13.00 -4.88 3.26
CA CYS A 147 -14.27 -4.35 2.74
C CYS A 147 -14.71 -5.12 1.49
N ALA A 148 -15.96 -5.58 1.43
CA ALA A 148 -16.58 -6.17 0.24
C ALA A 148 -15.76 -7.27 -0.48
N GLY A 149 -15.00 -8.08 0.27
CA GLY A 149 -14.12 -9.11 -0.32
C GLY A 149 -12.75 -8.61 -0.82
N GLY A 150 -12.41 -7.35 -0.58
CA GLY A 150 -11.08 -6.77 -0.78
C GLY A 150 -10.35 -6.43 0.52
N THR A 151 -9.02 -6.38 0.45
CA THR A 151 -8.13 -5.83 1.49
C THR A 151 -7.43 -4.61 0.91
N THR A 152 -7.41 -3.50 1.65
CA THR A 152 -6.69 -2.28 1.25
C THR A 152 -5.48 -2.04 2.13
N ASP A 153 -4.52 -1.30 1.56
CA ASP A 153 -3.34 -0.79 2.24
C ASP A 153 -2.93 0.53 1.58
N ALA A 154 -2.69 1.56 2.38
CA ALA A 154 -2.36 2.87 1.88
C ALA A 154 -1.74 3.75 2.96
N THR A 155 -0.53 4.18 2.66
CA THR A 155 0.14 5.29 3.36
C THR A 155 0.03 6.62 2.61
N ARG A 156 -0.34 7.67 3.36
CA ARG A 156 -0.10 9.07 2.98
C ARG A 156 0.69 9.78 4.06
N THR A 157 1.61 10.62 3.63
CA THR A 157 2.18 11.68 4.48
C THR A 157 1.60 13.01 4.05
N VAL A 158 1.13 13.80 5.01
CA VAL A 158 0.56 15.14 4.81
C VAL A 158 1.26 16.15 5.71
N ILE A 159 1.21 17.44 5.36
CA ILE A 159 1.70 18.51 6.22
C ILE A 159 0.57 19.07 7.09
N LEU A 160 0.86 19.25 8.38
CA LEU A 160 -0.01 20.01 9.28
C LEU A 160 0.38 21.49 9.19
N GLY A 161 -0.35 22.29 8.43
CA GLY A 161 -0.02 23.72 8.25
C GLY A 161 0.87 23.98 7.04
N LYS A 162 2.08 24.55 7.23
CA LYS A 162 2.96 24.95 6.13
C LYS A 162 4.25 24.13 6.10
N PRO A 163 4.66 23.60 4.95
CA PRO A 163 5.87 22.81 4.86
C PRO A 163 7.11 23.69 4.71
N ASP A 164 8.25 23.19 5.18
CA ASP A 164 9.57 23.74 4.89
C ASP A 164 10.17 23.16 3.59
N GLU A 165 11.29 23.72 3.14
CA GLU A 165 11.94 23.29 1.89
C GLU A 165 12.56 21.89 1.97
N LYS A 166 12.98 21.44 3.17
CA LYS A 166 13.49 20.08 3.35
C LYS A 166 12.36 19.06 3.21
N GLN A 167 11.22 19.31 3.84
CA GLN A 167 10.00 18.50 3.75
C GLN A 167 9.55 18.39 2.29
N LYS A 168 9.45 19.53 1.58
CA LYS A 168 9.09 19.51 0.14
C LYS A 168 10.06 18.71 -0.71
N ARG A 169 11.36 18.95 -0.53
CA ARG A 169 12.41 18.25 -1.29
C ARG A 169 12.35 16.74 -1.07
N ILE A 170 12.34 16.29 0.19
CA ILE A 170 12.35 14.86 0.52
C ILE A 170 11.05 14.20 0.08
N TYR A 171 9.91 14.84 0.32
CA TYR A 171 8.60 14.32 -0.14
C TYR A 171 8.58 14.11 -1.64
N THR A 172 9.08 15.10 -2.39
CA THR A 172 9.13 15.01 -3.85
C THR A 172 10.07 13.89 -4.32
N LEU A 173 11.21 13.69 -3.66
CA LEU A 173 12.12 12.58 -3.99
C LEU A 173 11.49 11.20 -3.72
N VAL A 174 10.74 11.05 -2.62
CA VAL A 174 9.97 9.83 -2.33
C VAL A 174 8.85 9.64 -3.33
N LEU A 175 8.16 10.71 -3.73
CA LEU A 175 7.14 10.67 -4.77
C LEU A 175 7.74 10.26 -6.13
N GLN A 176 8.91 10.77 -6.50
CA GLN A 176 9.61 10.32 -7.71
C GLN A 176 9.92 8.83 -7.67
N ALA A 177 10.39 8.32 -6.53
CA ALA A 177 10.60 6.88 -6.34
C ALA A 177 9.31 6.09 -6.58
N HIS A 178 8.19 6.54 -6.02
CA HIS A 178 6.87 5.94 -6.20
C HIS A 178 6.44 5.93 -7.67
N ILE A 179 6.49 7.10 -8.32
CA ILE A 179 6.09 7.31 -9.72
C ILE A 179 6.93 6.46 -10.67
N ARG A 180 8.24 6.36 -10.42
CA ARG A 180 9.14 5.56 -11.26
C ARG A 180 8.73 4.11 -11.29
N LEU A 181 8.34 3.52 -10.15
CA LEU A 181 7.85 2.15 -10.13
C LEU A 181 6.46 2.04 -10.79
N ALA A 182 5.53 2.93 -10.41
CA ALA A 182 4.15 2.92 -10.91
C ALA A 182 4.08 2.93 -12.46
N ARG A 183 5.01 3.63 -13.10
CA ARG A 183 5.06 3.81 -14.55
C ARG A 183 5.81 2.71 -15.30
N GLN A 184 6.36 1.70 -14.63
CA GLN A 184 7.15 0.68 -15.32
C GLN A 184 6.29 -0.16 -16.25
N ILE A 185 6.86 -0.43 -17.43
CA ILE A 185 6.46 -1.54 -18.30
C ILE A 185 7.68 -2.47 -18.39
N PHE A 186 7.52 -3.73 -18.01
CA PHE A 186 8.62 -4.66 -17.80
C PHE A 186 8.31 -6.04 -18.40
N PRO A 187 9.32 -6.83 -18.79
CA PRO A 187 9.07 -8.14 -19.41
C PRO A 187 8.52 -9.15 -18.40
N GLU A 188 7.72 -10.10 -18.89
CA GLU A 188 7.33 -11.27 -18.09
C GLU A 188 8.57 -12.04 -17.59
N GLY A 189 8.50 -12.53 -16.35
CA GLY A 189 9.64 -13.17 -15.68
C GLY A 189 10.55 -12.22 -14.91
N THR A 190 10.23 -10.93 -14.79
CA THR A 190 10.95 -10.00 -13.91
C THR A 190 10.63 -10.26 -12.45
N ASN A 191 11.66 -10.38 -11.61
CA ASN A 191 11.53 -10.53 -10.16
C ASN A 191 11.52 -9.16 -9.47
N GLY A 192 10.95 -9.10 -8.27
CA GLY A 192 10.76 -7.82 -7.58
C GLY A 192 12.03 -7.10 -7.14
N ALA A 193 13.16 -7.78 -6.95
CA ALA A 193 14.43 -7.13 -6.59
C ALA A 193 14.95 -6.18 -7.69
N SER A 194 14.71 -6.51 -8.96
CA SER A 194 15.04 -5.63 -10.08
C SER A 194 14.20 -4.34 -10.05
N LEU A 195 12.93 -4.46 -9.67
CA LEU A 195 12.01 -3.32 -9.57
C LEU A 195 12.30 -2.47 -8.32
N ASP A 196 12.67 -3.09 -7.19
CA ASP A 196 13.08 -2.38 -5.96
C ASP A 196 14.25 -1.43 -6.21
N SER A 197 15.24 -1.89 -6.98
CA SER A 197 16.42 -1.10 -7.34
C SER A 197 16.06 0.17 -8.14
N ILE A 198 15.03 0.11 -8.99
CA ILE A 198 14.54 1.27 -9.77
C ILE A 198 13.99 2.35 -8.83
N THR A 199 13.18 1.94 -7.85
CA THR A 199 12.58 2.82 -6.86
C THR A 199 13.66 3.54 -6.03
N ARG A 200 14.69 2.80 -5.58
CA ARG A 200 15.76 3.35 -4.74
C ARG A 200 16.76 4.23 -5.48
N SER A 201 16.96 4.01 -6.79
CA SER A 201 18.02 4.67 -7.55
C SER A 201 18.05 6.21 -7.38
N GLY A 202 16.88 6.86 -7.40
CA GLY A 202 16.77 8.30 -7.19
C GLY A 202 17.16 8.75 -5.79
N LEU A 203 16.69 8.02 -4.78
CA LEU A 203 16.96 8.29 -3.38
C LEU A 203 18.45 8.12 -3.08
N TRP A 204 19.07 7.04 -3.56
CA TRP A 204 20.50 6.80 -3.39
C TRP A 204 21.37 7.92 -3.99
N ASN A 205 21.03 8.41 -5.18
CA ASN A 205 21.73 9.54 -5.80
C ASN A 205 21.58 10.86 -5.02
N ALA A 206 20.56 10.96 -4.17
CA ALA A 206 20.36 12.06 -3.23
C ALA A 206 20.95 11.78 -1.83
N GLY A 207 21.59 10.62 -1.61
CA GLY A 207 22.13 10.20 -0.32
C GLY A 207 21.08 9.70 0.67
N LEU A 208 19.92 9.26 0.18
CA LEU A 208 18.78 8.79 0.98
C LEU A 208 18.52 7.30 0.76
N ASP A 209 17.93 6.62 1.73
CA ASP A 209 17.46 5.23 1.63
C ASP A 209 16.34 4.96 2.65
N TYR A 210 15.70 3.79 2.56
CA TYR A 210 14.69 3.32 3.53
C TYR A 210 14.90 1.85 3.93
N GLY A 211 14.68 1.55 5.20
CA GLY A 211 15.05 0.28 5.85
C GLY A 211 14.08 -0.91 5.64
N HIS A 212 13.13 -0.82 4.72
CA HIS A 212 12.16 -1.88 4.42
C HIS A 212 12.09 -2.16 2.91
N GLY A 213 11.32 -3.18 2.49
CA GLY A 213 11.09 -3.45 1.06
C GLY A 213 10.21 -2.37 0.42
N THR A 214 10.29 -2.22 -0.91
CA THR A 214 9.44 -1.29 -1.66
C THR A 214 7.98 -1.73 -1.73
N GLY A 215 7.69 -3.02 -1.58
CA GLY A 215 6.32 -3.49 -1.48
C GLY A 215 6.16 -4.99 -1.27
N HIS A 216 4.94 -5.40 -0.96
CA HIS A 216 4.51 -6.76 -0.69
C HIS A 216 3.22 -7.08 -1.44
N GLY A 217 2.94 -8.36 -1.65
CA GLY A 217 1.63 -8.76 -2.13
C GLY A 217 0.52 -8.52 -1.09
N VAL A 218 -0.72 -8.41 -1.56
CA VAL A 218 -1.90 -8.20 -0.72
C VAL A 218 -2.99 -9.20 -1.09
N GLY A 219 -3.63 -9.79 -0.08
CA GLY A 219 -4.72 -10.76 -0.25
C GLY A 219 -6.05 -10.13 -0.65
N ALA A 220 -6.96 -10.96 -1.17
CA ALA A 220 -8.35 -10.57 -1.38
C ALA A 220 -9.17 -10.96 -0.13
N PHE A 221 -9.42 -10.00 0.76
CA PHE A 221 -10.07 -10.22 2.07
C PHE A 221 -9.33 -11.25 2.93
N LEU A 222 -8.01 -11.12 2.95
CA LEU A 222 -7.07 -11.98 3.67
C LEU A 222 -5.96 -11.10 4.28
N ASN A 223 -4.77 -11.65 4.47
CA ASN A 223 -3.63 -10.93 5.03
C ASN A 223 -3.26 -9.72 4.16
N VAL A 224 -3.04 -8.57 4.80
CA VAL A 224 -2.50 -7.38 4.15
C VAL A 224 -1.08 -7.65 3.61
N HIS A 225 -0.27 -8.41 4.34
CA HIS A 225 1.00 -8.94 3.86
C HIS A 225 0.81 -10.37 3.34
N GLU A 226 0.80 -10.53 2.01
CA GLU A 226 0.58 -11.80 1.34
C GLU A 226 1.67 -12.11 0.29
N GLY A 227 2.39 -13.22 0.47
CA GLY A 227 3.29 -13.76 -0.55
C GLY A 227 2.56 -14.56 -1.65
N PRO A 228 3.29 -15.01 -2.69
CA PRO A 228 4.76 -15.11 -2.71
C PRO A 228 5.49 -13.91 -3.33
N GLN A 229 4.78 -13.02 -4.02
CA GLN A 229 5.37 -11.85 -4.68
C GLN A 229 5.77 -10.76 -3.68
N ARG A 230 6.92 -10.12 -3.94
CA ARG A 230 7.45 -9.02 -3.14
C ARG A 230 8.36 -8.15 -4.00
N ILE A 231 8.37 -6.84 -3.77
CA ILE A 231 9.36 -5.91 -4.32
C ILE A 231 10.27 -5.48 -3.17
N SER A 232 11.47 -6.06 -3.12
CA SER A 232 12.37 -5.92 -1.97
C SER A 232 13.83 -6.05 -2.42
N PRO A 233 14.80 -5.45 -1.71
CA PRO A 233 16.21 -5.68 -1.99
C PRO A 233 16.61 -7.14 -1.76
N VAL A 234 15.86 -7.88 -0.93
CA VAL A 234 16.02 -9.33 -0.78
C VAL A 234 15.39 -9.99 -2.01
N ALA A 235 16.21 -10.68 -2.79
CA ALA A 235 15.76 -11.41 -3.96
C ALA A 235 14.95 -12.66 -3.57
N TYR A 236 13.74 -12.75 -4.12
CA TYR A 236 12.91 -13.94 -4.11
C TYR A 236 12.83 -14.48 -5.53
N ASP A 237 12.85 -15.81 -5.68
CA ASP A 237 12.73 -16.46 -6.98
C ASP A 237 11.27 -16.60 -7.41
N VAL A 238 10.57 -15.46 -7.42
CA VAL A 238 9.15 -15.35 -7.76
C VAL A 238 9.01 -14.14 -8.69
N ALA A 239 8.77 -14.41 -9.96
CA ALA A 239 8.47 -13.38 -10.94
C ALA A 239 7.09 -12.78 -10.69
N LEU A 240 6.94 -11.47 -10.94
CA LEU A 240 5.63 -10.84 -10.95
C LEU A 240 4.82 -11.37 -12.15
N GLN A 241 3.53 -11.61 -11.92
CA GLN A 241 2.60 -12.16 -12.92
C GLN A 241 1.30 -11.36 -12.93
N ALA A 242 0.62 -11.34 -14.08
CA ALA A 242 -0.67 -10.68 -14.20
C ALA A 242 -1.70 -11.25 -13.22
N GLY A 243 -2.48 -10.37 -12.59
CA GLY A 243 -3.44 -10.71 -11.53
C GLY A 243 -2.87 -10.60 -10.11
N MET A 244 -1.56 -10.42 -9.94
CA MET A 244 -0.99 -10.11 -8.62
C MET A 244 -1.38 -8.70 -8.17
N VAL A 245 -1.79 -8.57 -6.90
CA VAL A 245 -1.90 -7.27 -6.22
C VAL A 245 -0.64 -7.04 -5.41
N ILE A 246 -0.06 -5.83 -5.50
CA ILE A 246 1.21 -5.48 -4.86
C ILE A 246 1.24 -4.02 -4.40
N SER A 247 1.85 -3.75 -3.24
CA SER A 247 2.13 -2.38 -2.78
C SER A 247 3.35 -1.77 -3.49
N ASN A 248 3.37 -0.45 -3.53
CA ASN A 248 4.50 0.39 -3.92
C ASN A 248 4.56 1.53 -2.91
N GLU A 249 5.46 1.42 -1.94
CA GLU A 249 5.47 2.17 -0.68
C GLU A 249 6.89 2.70 -0.33
N PRO A 250 7.62 3.36 -1.24
CA PRO A 250 8.90 3.95 -0.87
C PRO A 250 8.74 4.97 0.26
N GLY A 251 9.83 5.16 1.01
CA GLY A 251 9.83 6.09 2.12
C GLY A 251 11.19 6.72 2.43
N TYR A 252 11.19 7.53 3.47
CA TYR A 252 12.36 8.10 4.11
C TYR A 252 12.03 8.42 5.57
N TYR A 253 12.96 8.14 6.49
CA TYR A 253 12.73 8.27 7.92
C TYR A 253 13.95 8.91 8.58
N GLU A 254 13.77 10.03 9.27
CA GLU A 254 14.84 10.72 9.97
C GLU A 254 14.44 10.96 11.43
N ASN A 255 15.25 10.42 12.35
CA ASN A 255 15.01 10.51 13.77
C ASN A 255 14.91 11.97 14.22
N ASN A 256 13.95 12.27 15.10
CA ASN A 256 13.62 13.61 15.60
C ASN A 256 13.11 14.63 14.55
N TRP A 257 12.92 14.22 13.29
CA TRP A 257 12.35 15.07 12.24
C TRP A 257 10.99 14.55 11.79
N GLY A 258 10.95 13.29 11.37
CA GLY A 258 9.74 12.59 10.96
C GLY A 258 9.98 11.62 9.83
N GLY A 259 8.90 11.15 9.22
CA GLY A 259 8.97 10.19 8.12
C GLY A 259 7.98 10.50 7.02
N ILE A 260 8.34 10.08 5.82
CA ILE A 260 7.52 10.16 4.63
C ILE A 260 7.44 8.75 4.06
N ARG A 261 6.23 8.26 3.83
CA ARG A 261 5.97 7.03 3.05
C ARG A 261 4.77 7.30 2.16
N LEU A 262 4.89 6.91 0.90
CA LEU A 262 3.88 7.16 -0.12
C LEU A 262 3.51 5.84 -0.77
N GLU A 263 2.30 5.37 -0.49
CA GLU A 263 1.92 4.02 -0.82
C GLU A 263 0.60 3.94 -1.56
N ASN A 264 0.62 3.13 -2.62
CA ASN A 264 -0.55 2.68 -3.35
C ASN A 264 -0.43 1.18 -3.59
N LEU A 265 -1.58 0.50 -3.67
CA LEU A 265 -1.67 -0.83 -4.25
C LEU A 265 -1.88 -0.75 -5.75
N TYR A 266 -1.37 -1.76 -6.44
CA TYR A 266 -1.43 -1.93 -7.88
C TYR A 266 -1.79 -3.36 -8.23
N ILE A 267 -2.53 -3.54 -9.34
CA ILE A 267 -2.67 -4.83 -10.00
C ILE A 267 -1.62 -4.92 -11.10
N VAL A 268 -0.85 -6.01 -11.12
CA VAL A 268 0.00 -6.35 -12.26
C VAL A 268 -0.89 -6.80 -13.41
N LYS A 269 -0.72 -6.20 -14.58
CA LYS A 269 -1.47 -6.53 -15.79
C LYS A 269 -0.55 -6.75 -16.96
N LYS A 270 -1.07 -7.36 -18.03
CA LYS A 270 -0.41 -7.35 -19.33
C LYS A 270 -0.37 -5.92 -19.85
N ALA A 271 0.79 -5.50 -20.31
CA ALA A 271 0.95 -4.25 -21.03
C ALA A 271 0.66 -4.47 -22.51
N ASP A 272 -0.34 -3.77 -23.01
CA ASP A 272 -0.65 -3.75 -24.44
C ASP A 272 0.21 -2.67 -25.13
N LYS A 273 0.32 -2.76 -26.46
CA LYS A 273 0.92 -1.73 -27.34
C LYS A 273 2.46 -1.61 -27.34
N LEU A 274 3.18 -2.64 -26.89
CA LEU A 274 4.63 -2.76 -27.14
C LEU A 274 4.94 -3.78 -28.25
N PRO A 275 6.05 -3.62 -28.98
CA PRO A 275 6.55 -4.65 -29.90
C PRO A 275 6.79 -5.96 -29.16
N GLN A 276 6.59 -7.08 -29.85
CA GLN A 276 6.91 -8.41 -29.31
C GLN A 276 8.41 -8.49 -28.99
N HIS A 277 8.75 -8.96 -27.79
CA HIS A 277 10.14 -9.18 -27.42
C HIS A 277 10.75 -10.28 -28.32
N PRO A 278 11.98 -10.13 -28.87
CA PRO A 278 12.59 -11.13 -29.75
C PRO A 278 12.70 -12.54 -29.13
N GLY A 279 12.83 -12.61 -27.81
CA GLY A 279 12.82 -13.87 -27.04
C GLY A 279 11.42 -14.42 -26.69
N GLY A 280 10.35 -13.90 -27.27
CA GLY A 280 8.97 -14.40 -27.10
C GLY A 280 8.25 -14.01 -25.81
N LYS A 281 8.89 -13.26 -24.91
CA LYS A 281 8.30 -12.80 -23.64
C LYS A 281 7.20 -11.74 -23.85
N GLY A 282 6.14 -11.81 -23.05
CA GLY A 282 5.15 -10.73 -22.95
C GLY A 282 5.67 -9.54 -22.13
N TRP A 283 4.83 -8.52 -22.02
CA TRP A 283 5.09 -7.32 -21.23
C TRP A 283 4.03 -7.16 -20.14
N LEU A 284 4.43 -6.64 -18.99
CA LEU A 284 3.60 -6.37 -17.82
C LEU A 284 3.69 -4.89 -17.45
N CYS A 285 2.63 -4.36 -16.84
CA CYS A 285 2.56 -3.02 -16.27
C CYS A 285 1.71 -3.04 -14.99
N PHE A 286 1.59 -1.88 -14.35
CA PHE A 286 0.76 -1.70 -13.16
C PHE A 286 -0.54 -0.97 -13.50
N GLU A 287 -1.64 -1.35 -12.85
CA GLU A 287 -2.88 -0.57 -12.78
C GLU A 287 -3.12 -0.15 -11.33
N GLU A 288 -3.24 1.16 -11.08
CA GLU A 288 -3.48 1.72 -9.75
C GLU A 288 -4.83 1.25 -9.18
N LEU A 289 -4.81 0.83 -7.91
CA LEU A 289 -5.99 0.55 -7.10
C LEU A 289 -6.31 1.71 -6.14
N THR A 290 -5.30 2.21 -5.42
CA THR A 290 -5.48 3.23 -4.37
C THR A 290 -5.85 4.60 -4.94
N LEU A 291 -6.96 5.16 -4.45
CA LEU A 291 -7.54 6.42 -4.93
C LEU A 291 -7.54 7.50 -3.83
N ILE A 292 -6.34 7.99 -3.47
CA ILE A 292 -6.17 9.01 -2.42
C ILE A 292 -5.20 10.08 -2.95
N PRO A 293 -5.52 11.39 -2.90
CA PRO A 293 -4.60 12.40 -3.41
C PRO A 293 -3.27 12.39 -2.65
N PHE A 294 -2.20 12.77 -3.33
CA PHE A 294 -0.92 13.11 -2.69
C PHE A 294 -1.00 14.55 -2.18
N ASP A 295 -0.31 14.86 -1.08
CA ASP A 295 -0.32 16.22 -0.54
C ASP A 295 0.43 17.17 -1.47
N ARG A 296 -0.33 17.91 -2.26
CA ARG A 296 0.23 18.81 -3.28
C ARG A 296 1.04 19.96 -2.71
N THR A 297 0.88 20.30 -1.43
CA THR A 297 1.63 21.38 -0.78
C THR A 297 3.07 20.97 -0.48
N LEU A 298 3.32 19.65 -0.36
CA LEU A 298 4.64 19.06 -0.17
C LEU A 298 5.37 18.76 -1.50
N ILE A 299 4.74 18.98 -2.65
CA ILE A 299 5.34 18.67 -3.96
C ILE A 299 6.04 19.89 -4.54
N ASP A 300 7.36 19.83 -4.67
CA ASP A 300 8.13 20.77 -5.48
C ASP A 300 8.10 20.33 -6.96
N LYS A 301 7.18 20.93 -7.73
CA LYS A 301 6.99 20.62 -9.14
C LYS A 301 8.25 20.81 -9.99
N ASN A 302 9.22 21.63 -9.55
CA ASN A 302 10.46 21.86 -10.30
C ASN A 302 11.42 20.66 -10.25
N LEU A 303 11.23 19.75 -9.30
CA LEU A 303 12.01 18.52 -9.19
C LEU A 303 11.44 17.38 -10.03
N LEU A 304 10.18 17.50 -10.49
CA LEU A 304 9.51 16.48 -11.28
C LEU A 304 9.78 16.66 -12.78
N SER A 305 10.01 15.56 -13.49
CA SER A 305 10.04 15.57 -14.95
C SER A 305 8.66 15.89 -15.53
N ALA A 306 8.60 16.29 -16.81
CA ALA A 306 7.32 16.52 -17.49
C ALA A 306 6.43 15.26 -17.46
N GLU A 307 7.02 14.07 -17.61
CA GLU A 307 6.27 12.83 -17.56
C GLU A 307 5.85 12.43 -16.14
N GLU A 308 6.64 12.77 -15.11
CA GLU A 308 6.26 12.57 -13.70
C GLU A 308 5.09 13.50 -13.32
N LEU A 309 5.10 14.75 -13.81
CA LEU A 309 3.98 15.68 -13.66
C LEU A 309 2.71 15.18 -14.35
N ASN A 310 2.83 14.70 -15.59
CA ASN A 310 1.69 14.16 -16.33
C ASN A 310 1.07 12.96 -15.61
N TRP A 311 1.89 12.02 -15.11
CA TRP A 311 1.38 10.91 -14.32
C TRP A 311 0.66 11.38 -13.05
N LEU A 312 1.21 12.39 -12.35
CA LEU A 312 0.58 12.95 -11.16
C LEU A 312 -0.77 13.58 -11.48
N TYR A 313 -0.88 14.32 -12.58
CA TYR A 313 -2.13 14.93 -13.04
C TYR A 313 -3.16 13.88 -13.46
N ASP A 314 -2.75 12.87 -14.22
CA ASP A 314 -3.63 11.77 -14.60
C ASP A 314 -4.13 11.00 -13.36
N TYR A 315 -3.24 10.75 -12.41
CA TYR A 315 -3.56 10.11 -11.13
C TYR A 315 -4.58 10.94 -10.33
N HIS A 316 -4.29 12.23 -10.09
CA HIS A 316 -5.21 13.11 -9.36
C HIS A 316 -6.54 13.32 -10.08
N GLY A 317 -6.54 13.41 -11.42
CA GLY A 317 -7.76 13.47 -12.23
C GLY A 317 -8.62 12.22 -12.06
N ARG A 318 -7.99 11.02 -12.05
CA ARG A 318 -8.68 9.76 -11.77
C ARG A 318 -9.22 9.73 -10.34
N VAL A 319 -8.43 10.07 -9.33
CA VAL A 319 -8.87 10.16 -7.93
C VAL A 319 -10.11 11.04 -7.81
N PHE A 320 -10.07 12.25 -8.37
CA PHE A 320 -11.20 13.17 -8.37
C PHE A 320 -12.44 12.56 -9.03
N SER A 321 -12.30 12.04 -10.25
CA SER A 321 -13.42 11.45 -11.00
C SER A 321 -14.09 10.27 -10.31
N GLU A 322 -13.31 9.46 -9.58
CA GLU A 322 -13.81 8.25 -8.93
C GLU A 322 -14.37 8.53 -7.53
N ILE A 323 -13.73 9.41 -6.76
CA ILE A 323 -14.10 9.66 -5.36
C ILE A 323 -15.12 10.78 -5.22
N SER A 324 -15.10 11.82 -6.06
CA SER A 324 -16.07 12.93 -5.94
C SER A 324 -17.54 12.50 -5.96
N PRO A 325 -17.98 11.47 -6.72
CA PRO A 325 -19.37 11.01 -6.67
C PRO A 325 -19.77 10.32 -5.35
N MET A 326 -18.81 10.03 -4.46
CA MET A 326 -19.02 9.39 -3.16
C MET A 326 -19.06 10.39 -2.00
N LEU A 327 -18.93 11.69 -2.28
CA LEU A 327 -18.89 12.73 -1.28
C LEU A 327 -20.27 13.41 -1.19
N ASP A 328 -20.85 13.40 0.02
CA ASP A 328 -22.22 13.84 0.24
C ASP A 328 -22.35 15.32 0.65
N ASN A 329 -21.23 15.99 0.92
CA ASN A 329 -21.21 17.39 1.35
C ASN A 329 -20.27 18.24 0.49
N THR A 330 -20.48 19.55 0.56
CA THR A 330 -19.77 20.52 -0.29
C THR A 330 -18.33 20.71 0.17
N GLU A 331 -18.07 20.61 1.47
CA GLU A 331 -16.76 20.82 2.07
C GLU A 331 -15.76 19.74 1.65
N ASP A 332 -16.14 18.46 1.68
CA ASP A 332 -15.33 17.33 1.20
C ASP A 332 -15.08 17.43 -0.30
N PHE A 333 -16.10 17.80 -1.08
CA PHE A 333 -15.98 17.98 -2.53
C PHE A 333 -14.99 19.11 -2.88
N GLN A 334 -15.11 20.26 -2.22
CA GLN A 334 -14.20 21.39 -2.42
C GLN A 334 -12.79 21.05 -1.99
N TRP A 335 -12.63 20.36 -0.86
CA TRP A 335 -11.35 19.88 -0.38
C TRP A 335 -10.69 18.95 -1.40
N LEU A 336 -11.43 17.96 -1.93
CA LEU A 336 -10.92 17.03 -2.93
C LEU A 336 -10.55 17.76 -4.23
N THR A 337 -11.36 18.72 -4.67
CA THR A 337 -11.07 19.55 -5.86
C THR A 337 -9.73 20.26 -5.71
N TRP A 338 -9.50 20.91 -4.56
CA TRP A 338 -8.24 21.57 -4.24
C TRP A 338 -7.08 20.58 -4.12
N ALA A 339 -7.27 19.46 -3.42
CA ALA A 339 -6.23 18.46 -3.17
C ALA A 339 -5.75 17.79 -4.46
N CYS A 340 -6.66 17.53 -5.41
CA CYS A 340 -6.36 16.98 -6.73
C CYS A 340 -5.92 18.04 -7.75
N GLY A 341 -6.09 19.34 -7.47
CA GLY A 341 -5.69 20.38 -8.41
C GLY A 341 -6.54 20.54 -9.63
N ILE A 342 -7.85 20.35 -9.44
CA ILE A 342 -8.87 20.51 -10.46
C ILE A 342 -9.50 21.92 -10.38
N ASP A 343 -8.94 22.79 -9.54
CA ASP A 343 -9.38 24.15 -9.24
C ASP A 343 -8.99 25.22 -10.28
#